data_AF-A0A926YTT5-F1
#
_entry.id   AF-A0A926YTT5-F1
#
_cell.length_a   1.000
_cell.length_b   1.000
_cell.length_c   1.000
_cell.angle_alpha   90.00
_cell.angle_beta   90.00
_cell.angle_gamma   90.00
#
_symmetry.space_group_name_H-M   'P 1'
#
loop_
_entity.id
_entity.type
_entity.pdbx_description
1 polymer ?
#
loop_
_entity_poly.entity_id
_entity_poly.type
_entity_poly.pdbx_seq_one_letter_code
_entity_poly.pdbx_strand_id
1 'polypeptide(L)'
;MRTLTEAEYQIEAEPHLRKIFIHDDAFQQPFAFGISDRLIIFPYKYSIEPPLTEAIVAAAASLGEKNCYFSILWRWQDPQQTKAIEPSHWQISLTEFHAAYVGDENCLPLIASRQSSFNLLEGAIYSGRGTWGIMVTHESFGLLGGTSEFMQAVRSFMPNIDQQVLDFLSYIKECKQGYGKDGSFAWVRSLLTHVYGAENVNLLLLNSGLVQFKKKGIKFLN
;
A
#
# COMPACT_ATOMS: atom_id res chain seq x y z
N MET A 1 -4.63 12.87 17.21
CA MET A 1 -4.83 11.47 16.80
C MET A 1 -5.83 10.79 17.74
N ARG A 2 -6.84 10.08 17.20
CA ARG A 2 -7.80 9.28 17.98
C ARG A 2 -7.58 7.79 17.69
N THR A 3 -7.46 6.98 18.75
CA THR A 3 -7.49 5.52 18.63
C THR A 3 -8.94 5.05 18.50
N LEU A 4 -9.21 4.13 17.58
CA LEU A 4 -10.53 3.54 17.38
C LEU A 4 -10.58 2.15 18.04
N THR A 5 -11.69 1.85 18.69
CA THR A 5 -12.08 0.47 19.02
C THR A 5 -12.44 -0.28 17.75
N GLU A 6 -12.53 -1.62 17.81
CA GLU A 6 -12.97 -2.43 16.67
C GLU A 6 -14.39 -2.05 16.21
N ALA A 7 -15.30 -1.77 17.14
CA ALA A 7 -16.66 -1.32 16.82
C ALA A 7 -16.68 0.05 16.13
N GLU A 8 -15.88 1.01 16.60
CA GLU A 8 -15.71 2.30 15.92
C GLU A 8 -15.06 2.12 14.54
N TYR A 9 -14.06 1.24 14.40
CA TYR A 9 -13.44 0.95 13.11
C TYR A 9 -14.46 0.41 12.10
N GLN A 10 -15.23 -0.60 12.48
CA GLN A 10 -16.24 -1.23 11.60
C GLN A 10 -17.31 -0.24 11.13
N ILE A 11 -17.67 0.72 11.96
CA ILE A 11 -18.71 1.72 11.65
C ILE A 11 -18.12 2.92 10.90
N GLU A 12 -16.97 3.43 11.34
CA GLU A 12 -16.47 4.75 10.93
C GLU A 12 -15.36 4.70 9.89
N ALA A 13 -14.55 3.64 9.84
CA ALA A 13 -13.29 3.63 9.08
C ALA A 13 -13.25 2.51 8.02
N GLU A 14 -13.63 1.28 8.38
CA GLU A 14 -13.69 0.14 7.46
C GLU A 14 -14.48 0.42 6.18
N PRO A 15 -15.65 1.08 6.21
CA PRO A 15 -16.40 1.38 4.98
C PRO A 15 -15.61 2.24 3.99
N HIS A 16 -14.70 3.09 4.48
CA HIS A 16 -13.82 3.89 3.62
C HIS A 16 -12.66 3.06 3.09
N LEU A 17 -12.07 2.20 3.91
CA LEU A 17 -11.06 1.25 3.47
C LEU A 17 -11.61 0.39 2.32
N ARG A 18 -12.82 -0.15 2.46
CA ARG A 18 -13.44 -1.04 1.45
C ARG A 18 -13.84 -0.35 0.15
N LYS A 19 -14.00 0.97 0.15
CA LYS A 19 -14.14 1.76 -1.08
C LYS A 19 -12.85 1.83 -1.89
N ILE A 20 -11.71 1.58 -1.26
CA ILE A 20 -10.38 1.64 -1.89
C ILE A 20 -9.86 0.23 -2.13
N PHE A 21 -9.88 -0.61 -1.09
CA PHE A 21 -9.34 -1.96 -1.08
C PHE A 21 -10.42 -3.00 -0.78
N ILE A 22 -10.75 -3.87 -1.73
CA ILE A 22 -11.80 -4.89 -1.59
C ILE A 22 -11.45 -6.00 -0.59
N HIS A 23 -10.15 -6.21 -0.34
CA HIS A 23 -9.61 -7.16 0.62
C HIS A 23 -8.28 -6.65 1.17
N ASP A 24 -7.83 -7.24 2.29
CA ASP A 24 -6.58 -6.88 2.97
C ASP A 24 -5.33 -7.53 2.36
N ASP A 25 -5.51 -8.38 1.34
CA ASP A 25 -4.45 -9.10 0.64
C ASP A 25 -3.93 -8.29 -0.56
N ALA A 26 -2.68 -7.82 -0.50
CA ALA A 26 -2.05 -7.06 -1.60
C ALA A 26 -1.70 -7.90 -2.84
N PHE A 27 -1.69 -9.23 -2.75
CA PHE A 27 -1.19 -10.13 -3.79
C PHE A 27 -2.25 -10.52 -4.83
N GLN A 28 -3.50 -10.11 -4.63
CA GLN A 28 -4.62 -10.40 -5.54
C GLN A 28 -5.01 -9.17 -6.38
N GLN A 29 -6.27 -8.76 -6.33
CA GLN A 29 -6.81 -7.59 -7.05
C GLN A 29 -7.33 -6.57 -6.02
N PRO A 30 -6.44 -5.96 -5.23
CA PRO A 30 -6.84 -5.27 -4.01
C PRO A 30 -7.67 -4.03 -4.25
N PHE A 31 -7.44 -3.28 -5.33
CA PHE A 31 -8.23 -2.06 -5.57
C PHE A 31 -9.69 -2.33 -5.96
N ALA A 32 -10.61 -1.57 -5.36
CA ALA A 32 -11.99 -1.48 -5.78
C ALA A 32 -12.13 -0.84 -7.17
N PHE A 33 -13.23 -1.17 -7.85
CA PHE A 33 -13.50 -0.69 -9.21
C PHE A 33 -13.51 0.85 -9.32
N GLY A 34 -13.93 1.55 -8.28
CA GLY A 34 -13.99 3.02 -8.25
C GLY A 34 -12.63 3.73 -8.15
N ILE A 35 -11.54 3.00 -7.88
CA ILE A 35 -10.19 3.56 -7.85
C ILE A 35 -9.58 3.46 -9.25
N SER A 36 -9.52 4.59 -9.96
CA SER A 36 -9.12 4.65 -11.37
C SER A 36 -7.61 4.67 -11.56
N ASP A 37 -6.89 5.40 -10.70
CA ASP A 37 -5.44 5.56 -10.81
C ASP A 37 -4.76 4.75 -9.71
N ARG A 38 -3.82 3.89 -10.11
CA ARG A 38 -3.20 2.88 -9.25
C ARG A 38 -1.72 2.80 -9.57
N LEU A 39 -0.89 2.58 -8.55
CA LEU A 39 0.55 2.44 -8.66
C LEU A 39 1.07 1.38 -7.69
N ILE A 40 2.08 0.65 -8.16
CA ILE A 40 3.01 -0.05 -7.27
C ILE A 40 4.05 0.97 -6.80
N ILE A 41 4.27 1.01 -5.49
CA ILE A 41 5.32 1.81 -4.85
C ILE A 41 6.39 0.88 -4.28
N PHE A 42 7.65 1.29 -4.36
CA PHE A 42 8.79 0.47 -4.00
C PHE A 42 10.03 1.36 -3.72
N PRO A 43 10.91 0.99 -2.77
CA PRO A 43 10.82 -0.12 -1.82
C PRO A 43 10.19 0.33 -0.48
N TYR A 44 9.03 -0.21 -0.13
CA TYR A 44 8.36 0.11 1.14
C TYR A 44 8.00 -1.17 1.88
N LYS A 45 8.40 -1.27 3.14
CA LYS A 45 8.18 -2.44 3.98
C LYS A 45 7.63 -2.02 5.34
N TYR A 46 6.40 -2.44 5.65
CA TYR A 46 5.67 -2.17 6.91
C TYR A 46 5.38 -0.69 7.25
N SER A 47 6.28 0.23 6.95
CA SER A 47 6.10 1.68 7.09
C SER A 47 6.22 2.38 5.74
N ILE A 48 5.52 3.51 5.63
CA ILE A 48 5.68 4.46 4.54
C ILE A 48 6.49 5.62 5.09
N GLU A 49 7.58 5.96 4.42
CA GLU A 49 8.53 6.97 4.89
C GLU A 49 8.52 8.19 3.95
N PRO A 50 9.00 9.36 4.42
CA PRO A 50 9.32 10.47 3.53
C PRO A 50 10.24 10.04 2.38
N PRO A 51 10.08 10.61 1.16
CA PRO A 51 9.19 11.72 0.83
C PRO A 51 7.73 11.32 0.54
N LEU A 52 7.38 10.03 0.54
CA LEU A 52 6.05 9.59 0.10
C LEU A 52 4.93 9.96 1.07
N THR A 53 5.18 9.90 2.38
CA THR A 53 4.22 10.39 3.39
C THR A 53 3.91 11.87 3.19
N GLU A 54 4.93 12.69 2.91
CA GLU A 54 4.77 14.13 2.68
C GLU A 54 3.94 14.39 1.42
N ALA A 55 4.22 13.68 0.33
CA ALA A 55 3.47 13.77 -0.91
C ALA A 55 2.00 13.40 -0.73
N ILE A 56 1.71 12.31 0.01
CA ILE A 56 0.34 11.85 0.30
C ILE A 56 -0.40 12.87 1.17
N VAL A 57 0.22 13.36 2.25
CA VAL A 57 -0.39 14.34 3.16
C VAL A 57 -0.68 15.65 2.43
N ALA A 58 0.28 16.13 1.63
CA ALA A 58 0.11 17.36 0.86
C ALA A 58 -0.98 17.22 -0.21
N ALA A 59 -1.04 16.08 -0.92
CA ALA A 59 -2.08 15.78 -1.89
C ALA A 59 -3.48 15.67 -1.25
N ALA A 60 -3.59 15.01 -0.09
CA ALA A 60 -4.86 14.92 0.63
C ALA A 60 -5.33 16.30 1.13
N ALA A 61 -4.41 17.10 1.67
CA ALA A 61 -4.71 18.44 2.16
C ALA A 61 -5.15 19.39 1.02
N SER A 62 -4.53 19.31 -0.16
CA SER A 62 -4.91 20.15 -1.31
C SER A 62 -6.32 19.85 -1.84
N LEU A 63 -6.84 18.63 -1.59
CA LEU A 63 -8.22 18.22 -1.88
C LEU A 63 -9.20 18.49 -0.72
N GLY A 64 -8.75 19.25 0.29
CA GLY A 64 -9.56 19.67 1.43
C GLY A 64 -9.87 18.54 2.41
N GLU A 65 -9.11 17.45 2.41
CA GLU A 65 -9.15 16.50 3.51
C GLU A 65 -8.44 17.08 4.74
N LYS A 66 -8.91 16.67 5.93
CA LYS A 66 -8.35 17.13 7.21
C LYS A 66 -7.78 15.99 8.04
N ASN A 67 -8.28 14.77 7.80
CA ASN A 67 -7.90 13.58 8.53
C ASN A 67 -7.79 12.41 7.56
N CYS A 68 -7.00 11.41 7.92
CA CYS A 68 -6.98 10.09 7.31
C CYS A 68 -7.12 9.02 8.40
N TYR A 69 -7.21 7.77 7.97
CA TYR A 69 -7.14 6.61 8.84
C TYR A 69 -5.86 5.84 8.60
N PHE A 70 -5.33 5.24 9.66
CA PHE A 70 -4.32 4.18 9.59
C PHE A 70 -4.90 2.91 10.21
N SER A 71 -4.66 1.76 9.59
CA SER A 71 -5.10 0.47 10.10
C SER A 71 -4.05 -0.59 9.85
N ILE A 72 -3.79 -1.40 10.87
CA ILE A 72 -3.03 -2.65 10.74
C ILE A 72 -3.97 -3.70 10.18
N LEU A 73 -3.56 -4.32 9.09
CA LEU A 73 -4.37 -5.26 8.32
C LEU A 73 -4.26 -6.68 8.90
N TRP A 74 -3.05 -7.07 9.30
CA TRP A 74 -2.81 -8.40 9.88
C TRP A 74 -3.02 -8.37 11.39
N ARG A 75 -4.22 -8.74 11.81
CA ARG A 75 -4.66 -8.71 13.20
C ARG A 75 -4.68 -10.12 13.77
N TRP A 76 -3.95 -10.34 14.87
CA TRP A 76 -4.08 -11.58 15.63
C TRP A 76 -5.45 -11.62 16.30
N GLN A 77 -6.34 -12.50 15.84
CA GLN A 77 -7.58 -12.78 16.54
C GLN A 77 -7.29 -13.82 17.63
N ASP A 78 -7.15 -13.40 18.89
CA ASP A 78 -7.14 -14.33 20.01
C ASP A 78 -8.51 -15.03 20.10
N PRO A 79 -8.61 -16.35 19.90
CA PRO A 79 -9.87 -17.09 19.99
C PRO A 79 -10.52 -17.02 21.38
N GLN A 80 -9.77 -16.64 22.42
CA GLN A 80 -10.23 -16.66 23.81
C GLN A 80 -10.45 -15.25 24.42
N GLN A 81 -10.20 -14.17 23.67
CA GLN A 81 -10.49 -12.76 24.03
C GLN A 81 -10.34 -12.40 25.52
N THR A 82 -9.20 -12.71 26.16
CA THR A 82 -9.02 -12.35 27.59
C THR A 82 -8.36 -10.98 27.80
N LYS A 83 -7.73 -10.39 26.78
CA LYS A 83 -7.20 -9.03 26.83
C LYS A 83 -7.42 -8.30 25.51
N ALA A 84 -7.68 -7.00 25.61
CA ALA A 84 -7.69 -6.09 24.47
C ALA A 84 -6.35 -6.22 23.74
N ILE A 85 -6.40 -6.77 22.52
CA ILE A 85 -5.31 -6.72 21.57
C ILE A 85 -4.95 -5.25 21.40
N GLU A 86 -3.65 -4.94 21.38
CA GLU A 86 -3.14 -3.59 21.16
C GLU A 86 -3.93 -2.90 20.03
N PRO A 87 -4.25 -1.60 20.16
CA PRO A 87 -5.05 -0.90 19.17
C PRO A 87 -4.46 -1.09 17.78
N SER A 88 -5.34 -1.29 16.80
CA SER A 88 -4.97 -1.57 15.40
C SER A 88 -5.47 -0.49 14.43
N HIS A 89 -6.22 0.49 14.92
CA HIS A 89 -6.91 1.48 14.10
C HIS A 89 -6.81 2.88 14.71
N TRP A 90 -6.50 3.86 13.88
CA TRP A 90 -6.36 5.26 14.29
C TRP A 90 -6.94 6.19 13.24
N GLN A 91 -7.58 7.25 13.71
CA GLN A 91 -7.87 8.45 12.93
C GLN A 91 -6.81 9.51 13.23
N ILE A 92 -6.20 10.04 12.18
CA ILE A 92 -5.03 10.93 12.28
C ILE A 92 -5.36 12.24 11.57
N SER A 93 -5.20 13.37 12.24
CA SER A 93 -5.26 14.68 11.58
C SER A 93 -4.06 14.81 10.64
N LEU A 94 -4.27 15.34 9.43
CA LEU A 94 -3.18 15.56 8.47
C LEU A 94 -2.12 16.52 9.05
N THR A 95 -2.52 17.47 9.91
CA THR A 95 -1.58 18.38 10.58
C THR A 95 -0.73 17.70 11.67
N GLU A 96 -1.18 16.55 12.17
CA GLU A 96 -0.50 15.77 13.21
C GLU A 96 0.15 14.51 12.62
N PHE A 97 0.02 14.28 11.32
CA PHE A 97 0.35 13.00 10.69
C PHE A 97 1.81 12.62 10.88
N HIS A 98 2.72 13.58 10.69
CA HIS A 98 4.15 13.36 10.88
C HIS A 98 4.46 12.87 12.30
N ALA A 99 4.00 13.58 13.33
CA ALA A 99 4.19 13.17 14.73
C ALA A 99 3.51 11.83 15.05
N ALA A 100 2.34 11.56 14.47
CA ALA A 100 1.59 10.34 14.75
C ALA A 100 2.19 9.06 14.15
N TYR A 101 2.60 9.13 12.87
CA TYR A 101 2.97 7.96 12.06
C TYR A 101 4.45 7.88 11.71
N VAL A 102 5.11 9.01 11.47
CA VAL A 102 6.53 9.07 11.06
C VAL A 102 7.47 9.24 12.26
N GLY A 103 7.07 10.03 13.26
CA GLY A 103 7.94 10.45 14.36
C GLY A 103 8.91 11.55 13.94
N ASP A 104 9.93 11.81 14.76
CA ASP A 104 11.07 12.67 14.43
C ASP A 104 12.38 12.00 14.88
N GLU A 105 13.53 12.60 14.58
CA GLU A 105 14.86 12.03 14.90
C GLU A 105 15.05 11.68 16.39
N ASN A 106 14.28 12.31 17.29
CA ASN A 106 14.41 12.15 18.74
C ASN A 106 13.17 11.51 19.38
N CYS A 107 12.07 11.35 18.65
CA CYS A 107 10.79 10.88 19.15
C CYS A 107 10.21 9.82 18.21
N LEU A 108 9.96 8.63 18.76
CA LEU A 108 9.21 7.60 18.06
C LEU A 108 7.80 8.10 17.70
N PRO A 109 7.20 7.61 16.60
CA PRO A 109 5.82 7.91 16.25
C PRO A 109 4.87 7.66 17.43
N LEU A 110 3.86 8.51 17.60
CA LEU A 110 2.88 8.32 18.69
C LEU A 110 2.19 6.96 18.62
N ILE A 111 2.02 6.38 17.42
CA ILE A 111 1.48 5.03 17.25
C ILE A 111 2.39 3.98 17.89
N ALA A 112 3.72 4.11 17.77
CA ALA A 112 4.68 3.17 18.34
C ALA A 112 4.56 3.04 19.87
N SER A 113 4.15 4.14 20.55
CA SER A 113 3.90 4.13 21.99
C SER A 113 2.65 3.33 22.41
N ARG A 114 1.73 3.07 21.46
CA ARG A 114 0.46 2.37 21.69
C ARG A 114 0.41 0.98 21.07
N GLN A 115 1.25 0.74 20.06
CA GLN A 115 1.35 -0.50 19.31
C GLN A 115 2.82 -0.71 18.95
N SER A 116 3.48 -1.55 19.74
CA SER A 116 4.94 -1.71 19.67
C SER A 116 5.41 -2.38 18.38
N SER A 117 4.50 -3.13 17.73
CA SER A 117 4.78 -3.89 16.51
C SER A 117 4.25 -3.19 15.25
N PHE A 118 3.87 -1.90 15.31
CA PHE A 118 3.20 -1.23 14.19
C PHE A 118 4.06 -1.22 12.91
N ASN A 119 5.39 -1.18 13.04
CA ASN A 119 6.36 -1.18 11.94
C ASN A 119 6.81 -2.60 11.53
N LEU A 120 6.14 -3.64 12.03
CA LEU A 120 6.39 -5.05 11.68
C LEU A 120 5.18 -5.72 11.04
N LEU A 121 4.08 -4.97 10.87
CA LEU A 121 2.81 -5.48 10.39
C LEU A 121 2.38 -4.73 9.14
N GLU A 122 1.63 -5.42 8.29
CA GLU A 122 1.04 -4.81 7.11
C GLU A 122 0.01 -3.77 7.51
N GLY A 123 0.04 -2.62 6.86
CA GLY A 123 -0.77 -1.48 7.21
C GLY A 123 -1.31 -0.76 5.99
N ALA A 124 -2.44 -0.08 6.18
CA ALA A 124 -3.02 0.80 5.20
C ALA A 124 -3.26 2.20 5.76
N ILE A 125 -2.92 3.23 4.98
CA ILE A 125 -3.28 4.62 5.24
C ILE A 125 -4.30 5.03 4.17
N TYR A 126 -5.43 5.60 4.58
CA TYR A 126 -6.51 5.84 3.64
C TYR A 126 -7.38 7.05 4.01
N SER A 127 -7.99 7.61 2.96
CA SER A 127 -8.90 8.75 3.01
C SER A 127 -10.12 8.49 3.89
N GLY A 128 -10.54 9.51 4.64
CA GLY A 128 -11.84 9.52 5.33
C GLY A 128 -13.05 9.64 4.37
N ARG A 129 -12.81 9.86 3.07
CA ARG A 129 -13.85 9.85 2.02
C ARG A 129 -13.84 8.55 1.23
N GLY A 130 -12.82 7.71 1.39
CA GLY A 130 -12.64 6.48 0.62
C GLY A 130 -12.21 6.73 -0.83
N THR A 131 -11.51 7.83 -1.09
CA THR A 131 -11.12 8.28 -2.44
C THR A 131 -9.66 8.03 -2.78
N TRP A 132 -8.82 7.70 -1.79
CA TRP A 132 -7.42 7.30 -1.98
C TRP A 132 -6.95 6.46 -0.80
N GLY A 133 -5.97 5.61 -1.03
CA GLY A 133 -5.30 4.85 0.01
C GLY A 133 -4.01 4.21 -0.47
N ILE A 134 -3.20 3.83 0.50
CA ILE A 134 -1.93 3.17 0.33
C ILE A 134 -1.88 1.96 1.26
N MET A 135 -1.47 0.81 0.73
CA MET A 135 -1.28 -0.44 1.47
C MET A 135 0.18 -0.85 1.33
N VAL A 136 0.85 -1.23 2.41
CA VAL A 136 2.23 -1.75 2.38
C VAL A 136 2.30 -3.18 2.86
N THR A 137 3.21 -3.94 2.27
CA THR A 137 3.32 -5.39 2.47
C THR A 137 4.61 -5.78 3.16
N HIS A 138 4.66 -7.02 3.65
CA HIS A 138 5.89 -7.64 4.13
C HIS A 138 6.90 -7.95 3.01
N GLU A 139 6.45 -7.97 1.75
CA GLU A 139 7.24 -8.26 0.54
C GLU A 139 7.89 -7.00 -0.08
N SER A 140 8.08 -5.96 0.73
CA SER A 140 8.83 -4.72 0.37
C SER A 140 8.26 -3.90 -0.79
N PHE A 141 6.97 -4.07 -1.10
CA PHE A 141 6.23 -3.18 -1.99
C PHE A 141 4.95 -2.67 -1.32
N GLY A 142 4.41 -1.59 -1.86
CA GLY A 142 3.08 -1.12 -1.54
C GLY A 142 2.24 -0.81 -2.77
N LEU A 143 0.99 -0.49 -2.51
CA LEU A 143 -0.02 -0.19 -3.52
C LEU A 143 -0.69 1.12 -3.16
N LEU A 144 -0.46 2.12 -4.00
CA LEU A 144 -1.07 3.44 -3.88
C LEU A 144 -2.15 3.58 -4.93
N GLY A 145 -3.35 4.02 -4.55
CA GLY A 145 -4.39 4.34 -5.51
C GLY A 145 -5.31 5.44 -5.02
N GLY A 146 -5.93 6.13 -5.97
CA GLY A 146 -6.91 7.16 -5.67
C GLY A 146 -7.58 7.73 -6.91
N THR A 147 -8.24 8.87 -6.74
CA THR A 147 -8.74 9.64 -7.88
C THR A 147 -7.59 10.22 -8.68
N SER A 148 -7.85 10.56 -9.94
CA SER A 148 -6.85 11.14 -10.83
C SER A 148 -6.29 12.47 -10.29
N GLU A 149 -7.10 13.29 -9.62
CA GLU A 149 -6.65 14.55 -9.01
C GLU A 149 -5.67 14.29 -7.86
N PHE A 150 -5.98 13.33 -6.98
CA PHE A 150 -5.09 12.94 -5.89
C PHE A 150 -3.76 12.40 -6.44
N MET A 151 -3.82 11.50 -7.42
CA MET A 151 -2.63 10.88 -7.99
C MET A 151 -1.79 11.88 -8.79
N GLN A 152 -2.39 12.85 -9.48
CA GLN A 152 -1.69 13.95 -10.12
C GLN A 152 -0.98 14.85 -9.08
N ALA A 153 -1.63 15.15 -7.96
CA ALA A 153 -1.00 15.89 -6.88
C ALA A 153 0.21 15.12 -6.33
N VAL A 154 0.10 13.83 -6.03
CA VAL A 154 1.24 13.00 -5.59
C VAL A 154 2.38 13.02 -6.61
N ARG A 155 2.09 12.84 -7.90
CA ARG A 155 3.09 12.90 -8.98
C ARG A 155 3.79 14.26 -9.07
N SER A 156 3.11 15.36 -8.76
CA SER A 156 3.73 16.68 -8.74
C SER A 156 4.79 16.83 -7.63
N PHE A 157 4.58 16.14 -6.49
CA PHE A 157 5.57 16.06 -5.42
C PHE A 157 6.65 15.01 -5.67
N MET A 158 6.30 13.91 -6.34
CA MET A 158 7.22 12.81 -6.68
C MET A 158 7.15 12.49 -8.19
N PRO A 159 7.84 13.27 -9.04
CA PRO A 159 7.74 13.14 -10.51
C PRO A 159 8.12 11.76 -11.08
N ASN A 160 8.93 10.99 -10.35
CA ASN A 160 9.40 9.68 -10.76
C ASN A 160 8.67 8.53 -10.07
N ILE A 161 7.56 8.78 -9.36
CA ILE A 161 6.86 7.73 -8.61
C ILE A 161 6.38 6.59 -9.51
N ASP A 162 5.91 6.89 -10.74
CA ASP A 162 5.47 5.88 -11.71
C ASP A 162 6.63 4.96 -12.14
N GLN A 163 7.88 5.41 -11.99
CA GLN A 163 9.08 4.67 -12.38
C GLN A 163 9.43 3.54 -11.39
N GLN A 164 8.94 3.60 -10.16
CA GLN A 164 9.19 2.61 -9.10
C GLN A 164 8.73 1.19 -9.46
N VAL A 165 7.77 1.06 -10.38
CA VAL A 165 7.36 -0.25 -10.89
C VAL A 165 8.52 -1.00 -11.55
N LEU A 166 9.45 -0.30 -12.23
CA LEU A 166 10.59 -0.99 -12.86
C LEU A 166 11.60 -1.47 -11.82
N ASP A 167 11.75 -0.74 -10.72
CA ASP A 167 12.60 -1.17 -9.60
C ASP A 167 11.99 -2.39 -8.91
N PHE A 168 10.67 -2.39 -8.69
CA PHE A 168 9.93 -3.56 -8.22
C PHE A 168 10.11 -4.77 -9.15
N LEU A 169 9.98 -4.60 -10.46
CA LEU A 169 10.17 -5.72 -11.41
C LEU A 169 11.61 -6.24 -11.44
N SER A 170 12.58 -5.35 -11.24
CA SER A 170 14.00 -5.73 -11.12
C SER A 170 14.22 -6.55 -9.85
N TYR A 171 13.67 -6.13 -8.72
CA TYR A 171 13.67 -6.88 -7.47
C TYR A 171 13.03 -8.27 -7.63
N ILE A 172 11.84 -8.36 -8.23
CA ILE A 172 11.17 -9.64 -8.49
C ILE A 172 12.04 -10.59 -9.34
N LYS A 173 12.76 -10.04 -10.32
CA LYS A 173 13.66 -10.82 -11.17
C LYS A 173 14.83 -11.39 -10.38
N GLU A 174 15.42 -10.60 -9.48
CA GLU A 174 16.49 -11.06 -8.58
C GLU A 174 15.99 -12.13 -7.62
N CYS A 175 14.84 -11.92 -6.97
CA CYS A 175 14.21 -12.92 -6.12
C CYS A 175 14.00 -14.24 -6.87
N LYS A 176 13.49 -14.17 -8.10
CA LYS A 176 13.28 -15.37 -8.92
C LYS A 176 14.57 -16.12 -9.24
N GLN A 177 15.65 -15.40 -9.53
CA GLN A 177 16.96 -16.01 -9.75
C GLN A 177 17.48 -16.71 -8.48
N GLY A 178 17.18 -16.16 -7.30
CA GLY A 178 17.53 -16.76 -6.01
C GLY A 178 16.70 -18.00 -5.65
N TYR A 179 15.39 -17.98 -5.87
CA TYR A 179 14.47 -19.10 -5.51
C TYR A 179 14.42 -20.22 -6.56
N GLY A 180 14.91 -19.99 -7.78
CA GLY A 180 14.90 -21.00 -8.84
C GLY A 180 13.48 -21.42 -9.23
N LYS A 181 13.27 -22.73 -9.43
CA LYS A 181 11.99 -23.30 -9.91
C LYS A 181 10.89 -23.36 -8.84
N ASP A 182 11.24 -23.18 -7.57
CA ASP A 182 10.32 -23.36 -6.45
C ASP A 182 9.56 -22.06 -6.10
N GLY A 183 10.02 -20.91 -6.61
CA GLY A 183 9.36 -19.62 -6.42
C GLY A 183 8.17 -19.41 -7.37
N SER A 184 6.95 -19.35 -6.83
CA SER A 184 5.76 -18.97 -7.61
C SER A 184 5.58 -17.45 -7.65
N PHE A 185 5.73 -16.88 -8.84
CA PHE A 185 5.49 -15.45 -9.12
C PHE A 185 4.22 -15.22 -9.96
N ALA A 186 3.28 -16.17 -9.94
CA ALA A 186 2.04 -16.08 -10.71
C ALA A 186 1.20 -14.85 -10.33
N TRP A 187 1.25 -14.47 -9.05
CA TRP A 187 0.55 -13.29 -8.51
C TRP A 187 1.01 -11.98 -9.15
N VAL A 188 2.30 -11.85 -9.51
CA VAL A 188 2.88 -10.62 -10.08
C VAL A 188 2.15 -10.21 -11.36
N ARG A 189 1.86 -11.17 -12.25
CA ARG A 189 1.12 -10.86 -13.49
C ARG A 189 -0.30 -10.39 -13.20
N SER A 190 -0.98 -11.05 -12.26
CA SER A 190 -2.34 -10.69 -11.86
C SER A 190 -2.37 -9.26 -11.29
N LEU A 191 -1.45 -8.98 -10.36
CA LEU A 191 -1.33 -7.66 -9.75
C LEU A 191 -1.03 -6.57 -10.78
N LEU A 192 -0.03 -6.78 -11.65
CA LEU A 192 0.30 -5.80 -12.70
C LEU A 192 -0.88 -5.57 -13.65
N THR A 193 -1.66 -6.60 -13.96
CA THR A 193 -2.84 -6.49 -14.82
C THR A 193 -3.91 -5.65 -14.15
N HIS A 194 -4.09 -5.82 -12.84
CA HIS A 194 -5.02 -5.03 -12.04
C HIS A 194 -4.59 -3.57 -11.91
N VAL A 195 -3.29 -3.30 -11.80
CA VAL A 195 -2.77 -1.93 -11.59
C VAL A 195 -2.62 -1.17 -12.91
N TYR A 196 -2.04 -1.79 -13.94
CA TYR A 196 -1.64 -1.11 -15.18
C TYR A 196 -2.47 -1.49 -16.40
N GLY A 197 -3.39 -2.45 -16.27
CA GLY A 197 -4.21 -2.95 -17.37
C GLY A 197 -3.47 -3.97 -18.25
N ALA A 198 -4.22 -4.93 -18.80
CA ALA A 198 -3.67 -6.08 -19.53
C ALA A 198 -2.77 -5.70 -20.73
N GLU A 199 -3.07 -4.58 -21.39
CA GLU A 199 -2.33 -4.08 -22.55
C GLU A 199 -0.89 -3.70 -22.18
N ASN A 200 -0.70 -3.02 -21.04
CA ASN A 200 0.59 -2.51 -20.60
C ASN A 200 1.48 -3.57 -19.94
N VAL A 201 0.88 -4.58 -19.31
CA VAL A 201 1.63 -5.63 -18.58
C VAL A 201 2.63 -6.36 -19.45
N ASN A 202 2.28 -6.66 -20.69
CA ASN A 202 3.19 -7.39 -21.58
C ASN A 202 4.45 -6.56 -21.85
N LEU A 203 4.32 -5.25 -22.08
CA LEU A 203 5.46 -4.35 -22.29
C LEU A 203 6.30 -4.24 -21.02
N LEU A 204 5.67 -4.04 -19.87
CA LEU A 204 6.38 -3.97 -18.57
C LEU A 204 7.20 -5.23 -18.30
N LEU A 205 6.60 -6.40 -18.47
CA LEU A 205 7.26 -7.68 -18.22
C LEU A 205 8.38 -7.97 -19.23
N LEU A 206 8.21 -7.57 -20.49
CA LEU A 206 9.25 -7.72 -21.52
C LEU A 206 10.44 -6.81 -21.22
N ASN A 207 10.18 -5.55 -20.88
CA ASN A 207 11.21 -4.56 -20.60
C ASN A 207 12.00 -4.89 -19.32
N SER A 208 11.37 -5.50 -18.32
CA SER A 208 12.08 -6.01 -17.13
C SER A 208 12.88 -7.28 -17.42
N GLY A 209 12.61 -7.95 -18.55
CA GLY A 209 13.18 -9.24 -18.88
C GLY A 209 12.71 -10.35 -17.92
N LEU A 210 11.48 -10.26 -17.41
CA LEU A 210 10.81 -11.32 -16.64
C LEU A 210 10.11 -12.35 -17.56
N VAL A 211 9.81 -11.95 -18.80
CA VAL A 211 9.20 -12.79 -19.82
C VAL A 211 9.98 -12.72 -21.12
N GLN A 212 9.85 -13.75 -21.96
CA GLN A 212 10.36 -13.73 -23.34
C GLN A 212 9.25 -14.12 -24.32
N PHE A 213 9.32 -13.56 -25.53
CA PHE A 213 8.51 -14.03 -26.66
C PHE A 213 8.96 -15.43 -27.08
N LYS A 214 8.03 -16.38 -27.11
CA LYS A 214 8.22 -17.71 -27.72
C LYS A 214 7.19 -17.91 -28.83
N LYS A 215 7.41 -18.91 -29.69
CA LYS A 215 6.48 -19.27 -30.80
C LYS A 215 5.01 -19.50 -30.38
N LYS A 216 4.72 -19.70 -29.09
CA LYS A 216 3.37 -19.88 -28.52
C LYS A 216 2.89 -18.69 -27.66
N GLY A 217 3.48 -17.50 -27.84
CA GLY A 217 3.17 -16.29 -27.07
C GLY A 217 4.21 -15.96 -25.98
N ILE A 218 3.87 -15.00 -25.13
CA ILE A 218 4.72 -14.53 -24.02
C ILE A 218 4.72 -15.58 -22.90
N LYS A 219 5.91 -16.04 -22.51
CA LYS A 219 6.07 -16.92 -21.33
C LYS A 219 6.93 -16.24 -20.29
N PHE A 220 6.52 -16.32 -19.03
CA PHE A 220 7.41 -16.07 -17.90
C PHE A 220 8.66 -16.95 -18.05
N LEU A 221 9.82 -16.34 -17.84
CA LEU A 221 11.09 -17.07 -17.83
C LEU A 221 11.04 -18.11 -16.71
N ASN A 222 11.51 -19.32 -16.98
CA ASN A 222 11.67 -20.36 -15.95
C ASN A 222 13.04 -20.23 -15.31
#